data_AF-W9G9W2-F1
#
_entry.id   AF-W9G9W2-F1
#
_cell.length_a   1.000
_cell.length_b   1.000
_cell.length_c   1.000
_cell.angle_alpha   90.00
_cell.angle_beta   90.00
_cell.angle_gamma   90.00
#
_symmetry.space_group_name_H-M   'P 1'
#
loop_
_entity.id
_entity.type
_entity.pdbx_description
1 polymer ?
#
loop_
_entity_poly.entity_id
_entity_poly.type
_entity_poly.pdbx_seq_one_letter_code
_entity_poly.pdbx_strand_id
1 'polypeptide(L)'
;MDERITVDGFEEPKNRRSSPEGPIVDIMGWLSAPVDWEGGPQLERLWNRKHARSRLGVGLSVANNRRRHFIISNTRGTIEQTREELESLIAELEQAPDSEEALEA
;
A
#
# COMPACT_ATOMS: atom_id res chain seq x y z
N MET A 1 -21.17 -10.70 0.81
CA MET A 1 -20.79 -9.30 0.57
C MET A 1 -19.32 -9.34 0.26
N ASP A 2 -18.91 -9.04 -0.97
CA ASP A 2 -17.49 -8.86 -1.31
C ASP A 2 -16.92 -7.75 -0.43
N GLU A 3 -16.18 -8.14 0.60
CA GLU A 3 -15.49 -7.18 1.46
C GLU A 3 -14.24 -6.67 0.71
N ARG A 4 -14.47 -5.68 -0.15
CA ARG A 4 -13.42 -5.02 -0.93
C ARG A 4 -12.41 -4.32 -0.05
N ILE A 5 -11.15 -4.37 -0.48
CA ILE A 5 -10.05 -3.67 0.20
C ILE A 5 -10.07 -2.20 -0.24
N THR A 6 -10.04 -1.27 0.71
CA THR A 6 -10.12 0.18 0.41
C THR A 6 -9.11 0.99 1.21
N VAL A 7 -8.69 2.13 0.67
CA VAL A 7 -7.87 3.11 1.39
C VAL A 7 -8.78 4.01 2.25
N ASP A 8 -8.79 3.80 3.57
CA ASP A 8 -9.66 4.55 4.49
C ASP A 8 -9.24 6.01 4.64
N GLY A 9 -7.94 6.27 4.67
CA GLY A 9 -7.44 7.61 4.94
C GLY A 9 -5.94 7.70 5.08
N PHE A 10 -5.48 8.94 5.18
CA PHE A 10 -4.08 9.30 5.34
C PHE A 10 -3.91 10.20 6.55
N GLU A 11 -2.78 10.07 7.22
CA GLU A 11 -2.32 11.09 8.15
C GLU A 11 -1.69 12.25 7.37
N GLU A 12 -1.85 13.47 7.90
CA GLU A 12 -1.17 14.63 7.32
C GLU A 12 0.35 14.42 7.40
N PRO A 13 1.08 14.52 6.27
CA PRO A 13 2.50 14.29 6.25
C PRO A 13 3.25 15.37 7.02
N LYS A 14 3.82 14.99 8.17
CA LYS A 14 4.52 15.93 9.06
C LYS A 14 5.96 16.22 8.63
N ASN A 15 6.56 15.34 7.81
CA ASN A 15 8.01 15.36 7.53
C ASN A 15 8.30 15.40 6.02
N ARG A 16 8.42 16.62 5.47
CA ARG A 16 8.97 16.83 4.12
C ARG A 16 10.47 17.06 4.22
N ARG A 17 11.27 16.19 3.59
CA ARG A 17 12.73 16.22 3.58
C ARG A 17 13.24 16.66 2.20
N SER A 18 14.29 17.46 2.16
CA SER A 18 14.95 17.82 0.90
C SER A 18 15.82 16.67 0.38
N SER A 19 15.71 16.35 -0.91
CA SER A 19 16.55 15.39 -1.62
C SER A 19 17.09 16.04 -2.90
N PRO A 20 18.24 15.60 -3.45
CA PRO A 20 18.86 16.21 -4.64
C PRO A 20 17.94 16.25 -5.88
N GLU A 21 16.94 15.38 -5.92
CA GLU A 21 15.99 15.24 -7.03
C GLU A 21 14.63 15.89 -6.73
N GLY A 22 14.52 16.64 -5.63
CA GLY A 22 13.28 17.27 -5.17
C GLY A 22 12.86 16.82 -3.77
N PRO A 23 11.82 17.45 -3.17
CA PRO A 23 11.35 17.09 -1.85
C PRO A 23 10.79 15.66 -1.82
N ILE A 24 11.07 14.95 -0.74
CA ILE A 24 10.46 13.65 -0.42
C ILE A 24 9.67 13.76 0.89
N VAL A 25 8.71 12.88 1.06
CA VAL A 25 7.83 12.87 2.22
C VAL A 25 7.50 11.44 2.62
N ASP A 26 7.35 11.21 3.92
CA ASP A 26 6.83 9.96 4.43
C ASP A 26 5.33 10.12 4.67
N ILE A 27 4.54 9.19 4.13
CA ILE A 27 3.08 9.19 4.18
C ILE A 27 2.64 8.00 5.02
N MET A 28 1.70 8.23 5.92
CA MET A 28 1.09 7.18 6.72
C MET A 28 -0.41 7.17 6.48
N GLY A 29 -1.05 6.02 6.66
CA GLY A 29 -2.48 5.90 6.47
C GLY A 29 -3.03 4.55 6.89
N TRP A 30 -4.26 4.30 6.47
CA TRP A 30 -4.99 3.09 6.81
C TRP A 30 -5.68 2.48 5.61
N LEU A 31 -5.66 1.15 5.56
CA LEU A 31 -6.48 0.34 4.69
C LEU A 31 -7.60 -0.30 5.52
N SER A 32 -8.80 -0.39 4.95
CA SER A 32 -9.82 -1.33 5.39
C SER A 32 -9.68 -2.59 4.54
N ALA A 33 -9.44 -3.73 5.18
CA ALA A 33 -9.32 -5.02 4.54
C ALA A 33 -9.96 -6.12 5.40
N PRO A 34 -10.34 -7.26 4.83
CA PRO A 34 -10.73 -8.43 5.59
C PRO A 34 -9.68 -8.81 6.65
N VAL A 35 -10.12 -9.38 7.76
CA VAL A 35 -9.22 -9.79 8.85
C VAL A 35 -8.18 -10.79 8.35
N ASP A 36 -8.63 -11.74 7.57
CA ASP A 36 -7.89 -12.81 6.92
C ASP A 36 -7.21 -12.37 5.62
N TRP A 37 -7.19 -11.08 5.29
CA TRP A 37 -6.52 -10.60 4.09
C TRP A 37 -5.01 -10.86 4.14
N GLU A 38 -4.52 -11.68 3.22
CA GLU A 38 -3.09 -12.02 3.11
C GLU A 38 -2.35 -11.22 2.02
N GLY A 39 -3.02 -10.32 1.30
CA GLY A 39 -2.45 -9.57 0.16
C GLY A 39 -1.52 -8.40 0.53
N GLY A 40 -1.29 -8.13 1.82
CA GLY A 40 -0.40 -7.05 2.29
C GLY A 40 1.03 -7.16 1.73
N PRO A 41 1.73 -8.30 1.90
CA PRO A 41 3.05 -8.52 1.33
C PRO A 41 3.11 -8.40 -0.21
N GLN A 42 2.06 -8.81 -0.92
CA GLN A 42 1.97 -8.69 -2.38
C GLN A 42 1.85 -7.22 -2.77
N LEU A 43 1.02 -6.44 -2.08
CA LEU A 43 0.89 -5.00 -2.27
C LEU A 43 2.23 -4.27 -2.03
N GLU A 44 2.93 -4.61 -0.96
CA GLU A 44 4.28 -4.11 -0.69
C GLU A 44 5.25 -4.43 -1.83
N ARG A 45 5.24 -5.67 -2.33
CA ARG A 45 6.11 -6.10 -3.44
C ARG A 45 5.81 -5.34 -4.73
N LEU A 46 4.53 -5.17 -5.08
CA LEU A 46 4.11 -4.42 -6.27
C LEU A 46 4.58 -2.97 -6.20
N TRP A 47 4.30 -2.30 -5.07
CA TRP A 47 4.75 -0.93 -4.84
C TRP A 47 6.28 -0.81 -4.94
N ASN A 48 7.00 -1.65 -4.20
CA ASN A 48 8.45 -1.59 -4.12
C ASN A 48 9.14 -1.93 -5.46
N ARG A 49 8.48 -2.71 -6.32
CA ARG A 49 8.93 -2.99 -7.69
C ARG A 49 8.72 -1.79 -8.61
N LYS A 50 7.55 -1.14 -8.52
CA LYS A 50 7.20 0.01 -9.36
C LYS A 50 7.94 1.28 -8.95
N HIS A 51 8.26 1.43 -7.67
CA HIS A 51 8.92 2.61 -7.12
C HIS A 51 10.29 2.27 -6.51
N ALA A 52 11.36 2.37 -7.29
CA ALA A 52 12.70 1.98 -6.87
C ALA A 52 13.24 2.69 -5.60
N ARG A 53 12.77 3.91 -5.32
CA ARG A 53 13.22 4.75 -4.19
C ARG A 53 12.20 4.92 -3.07
N SER A 54 10.93 4.60 -3.33
CA SER A 54 9.87 4.63 -2.33
C SER A 54 9.67 3.23 -1.75
N ARG A 55 9.30 3.15 -0.48
CA ARG A 55 9.06 1.87 0.19
C ARG A 55 7.71 1.87 0.86
N LEU A 56 6.86 0.90 0.53
CA LEU A 56 5.61 0.62 1.23
C LEU A 56 5.85 -0.49 2.25
N GLY A 57 5.32 -0.29 3.46
CA GLY A 57 5.12 -1.32 4.47
C GLY A 57 3.68 -1.30 4.97
N VAL A 58 3.04 -2.47 5.02
CA VAL A 58 1.66 -2.68 5.46
C VAL A 58 1.69 -3.46 6.79
N GLY A 59 1.10 -2.87 7.81
CA GLY A 59 1.00 -3.45 9.14
C GLY A 59 0.03 -4.63 9.18
N LEU A 60 0.27 -5.53 10.14
CA LEU A 60 -0.60 -6.66 10.43
C LEU A 60 -1.97 -6.18 10.96
N SER A 61 -2.99 -7.02 10.80
CA SER A 61 -4.26 -6.83 11.53
C SER A 61 -3.99 -6.97 13.03
N VAL A 62 -4.31 -5.92 13.80
CA VAL A 62 -4.20 -5.93 15.26
C VAL A 62 -5.60 -6.15 15.83
N ALA A 63 -5.74 -7.11 16.75
CA ALA A 63 -6.97 -7.35 17.51
C ALA A 63 -8.22 -7.62 16.66
N ASN A 64 -8.09 -8.46 15.61
CA ASN A 64 -9.21 -8.83 14.74
C ASN A 64 -9.87 -7.62 14.04
N ASN A 65 -9.10 -6.54 13.85
CA ASN A 65 -9.58 -5.30 13.26
C ASN A 65 -9.32 -5.30 11.75
N ARG A 66 -10.32 -4.89 10.98
CA ARG A 66 -10.23 -4.73 9.52
C ARG A 66 -9.30 -3.59 9.11
N ARG A 67 -9.04 -2.65 10.03
CA ARG A 67 -8.14 -1.53 9.80
C ARG A 67 -6.68 -1.96 9.92
N ARG A 68 -5.91 -1.74 8.85
CA ARG A 68 -4.46 -1.98 8.79
C ARG A 68 -3.73 -0.67 8.56
N HIS A 69 -2.67 -0.43 9.32
CA HIS A 69 -1.81 0.74 9.11
C HIS A 69 -0.90 0.49 7.91
N PHE A 70 -0.54 1.53 7.19
CA PHE A 70 0.56 1.47 6.24
C PHE A 70 1.44 2.70 6.34
N ILE A 71 2.69 2.54 5.91
CA ILE A 71 3.68 3.61 5.82
C ILE A 71 4.32 3.53 4.45
N ILE A 72 4.36 4.66 3.75
CA ILE A 72 5.12 4.83 2.51
C ILE A 72 6.22 5.84 2.76
N SER A 73 7.46 5.38 2.67
CA SER A 73 8.65 6.20 2.86
C SER A 73 9.17 6.75 1.54
N ASN A 74 9.80 7.93 1.60
CA ASN A 74 10.49 8.59 0.49
C ASN A 74 9.59 8.84 -0.74
N THR A 75 8.31 9.13 -0.51
CA THR A 75 7.35 9.46 -1.58
C THR A 75 7.62 10.85 -2.13
N ARG A 76 7.40 11.03 -3.43
CA ARG A 76 7.50 12.33 -4.12
C ARG A 76 6.15 12.91 -4.56
N GLY A 77 5.13 12.06 -4.62
CA GLY A 77 3.78 12.45 -5.00
C GLY A 77 2.99 13.10 -3.87
N THR A 78 1.82 13.63 -4.22
CA THR A 78 0.82 14.09 -3.25
C THR A 78 0.10 12.91 -2.60
N ILE A 79 -0.71 13.20 -1.59
CA ILE A 79 -1.57 12.21 -0.95
C ILE A 79 -2.56 11.65 -1.98
N GLU A 80 -3.16 12.49 -2.83
CA GLU A 80 -4.10 12.03 -3.85
C GLU A 80 -3.44 11.07 -4.84
N GLN A 81 -2.26 11.44 -5.35
CA GLN A 81 -1.49 10.57 -6.27
C GLN A 81 -1.14 9.23 -5.61
N THR A 82 -0.79 9.26 -4.32
CA THR A 82 -0.47 8.05 -3.54
C THR A 82 -1.71 7.18 -3.34
N ARG A 83 -2.88 7.80 -3.11
CA ARG A 83 -4.16 7.10 -3.00
C ARG A 83 -4.51 6.39 -4.30
N GLU A 84 -4.54 7.12 -5.42
CA GLU A 84 -4.89 6.58 -6.73
C GLU A 84 -3.99 5.40 -7.11
N GLU A 85 -2.70 5.52 -6.83
CA GLU A 85 -1.72 4.46 -7.08
C GLU A 85 -1.97 3.23 -6.19
N LEU A 86 -2.19 3.41 -4.88
CA LEU A 86 -2.53 2.30 -3.98
C LEU A 86 -3.83 1.60 -4.38
N GLU A 87 -4.88 2.37 -4.69
CA GLU A 87 -6.17 1.83 -5.13
C GLU A 87 -6.04 1.07 -6.44
N SER A 88 -5.21 1.56 -7.38
CA SER A 88 -4.91 0.84 -8.62
C SER A 88 -4.19 -0.49 -8.37
N LEU A 89 -3.21 -0.53 -7.46
CA LEU A 89 -2.48 -1.75 -7.14
C LEU A 89 -3.36 -2.75 -6.37
N ILE A 90 -4.25 -2.27 -5.49
CA ILE A 90 -5.23 -3.10 -4.81
C ILE A 90 -6.18 -3.72 -5.85
N ALA A 91 -6.69 -2.93 -6.80
CA ALA A 91 -7.53 -3.45 -7.88
C ALA A 91 -6.79 -4.49 -8.75
N GLU A 92 -5.50 -4.30 -9.02
CA GLU A 92 -4.67 -5.29 -9.74
C GLU A 92 -4.57 -6.61 -8.96
N LEU A 93 -4.43 -6.55 -7.63
CA LEU A 93 -4.40 -7.74 -6.77
C LEU A 93 -5.76 -8.45 -6.71
N GLU A 94 -6.86 -7.70 -6.61
CA GLU A 94 -8.21 -8.27 -6.62
C GLU A 94 -8.58 -8.88 -7.98
N GLN A 95 -7.98 -8.39 -9.06
CA GLN A 95 -8.18 -8.89 -10.42
C GLN A 95 -7.27 -10.04 -10.80
N ALA A 96 -6.15 -10.27 -10.10
CA ALA A 96 -5.27 -11.41 -10.32
C ALA A 96 -5.91 -12.64 -9.64
N PRO A 97 -6.65 -13.48 -10.39
CA PRO A 97 -7.23 -14.67 -9.78
C PRO A 97 -6.08 -15.66 -9.55
N ASP A 98 -5.88 -16.06 -8.29
CA ASP A 98 -5.20 -17.28 -7.87
C ASP A 98 -4.11 -17.80 -8.85
N SER A 99 -3.09 -16.98 -9.12
CA SER A 99 -1.91 -17.45 -9.86
C SER A 99 -0.90 -18.06 -8.88
N GLU A 100 -1.40 -18.94 -8.01
CA GLU A 100 -0.62 -19.97 -7.32
C GLU A 100 -0.66 -21.27 -8.15
N GLU A 101 -0.31 -21.22 -9.44
CA GLU A 101 -0.10 -22.46 -10.21
C GLU A 101 0.93 -22.33 -11.34
N ALA A 102 1.96 -21.50 -11.18
CA ALA A 102 2.99 -21.34 -12.22
C ALA A 102 4.42 -21.07 -11.71
N LEU A 103 4.83 -21.66 -10.58
CA LEU A 103 6.26 -21.69 -10.23
C LEU A 103 6.68 -22.96 -9.47
N GLU A 104 6.18 -24.11 -9.89
CA GLU A 104 6.89 -25.40 -9.78
C GLU A 104 6.72 -26.14 -11.12
N ALA A 105 7.61 -25.88 -12.08
CA ALA A 105 7.85 -26.73 -13.25
C ALA A 105 9.30 -26.55 -13.73
#